data_AF-A0A738K6R8-F1
#
_entry.id   AF-A0A738K6R8-F1
#
_cell.length_a   1.000
_cell.length_b   1.000
_cell.length_c   1.000
_cell.angle_alpha   90.00
_cell.angle_beta   90.00
_cell.angle_gamma   90.00
#
_symmetry.space_group_name_H-M   'P 1'
#
loop_
_entity.id
_entity.type
_entity.pdbx_description
1 polymer ?
#
loop_
_entity_poly.entity_id
_entity_poly.type
_entity_poly.pdbx_seq_one_letter_code
_entity_poly.pdbx_strand_id
1 'polypeptide(L)'
;MKYYSFAKFQTPHVLLPYKKDILSKLTVLFISRRCLININSGGTVKRIKDAKLYTHKVHESEIFIKNTSRISDNHFQANFRLIKNHGFYSDFLACQSKINPFFLLECARQAETVLSHTEFAIAADSKFLLDRWSITYYPTGFDDTRTLKADVYTKEPTTKKTNKNTFNIVFKLIETVIGVVKIEVRYITNSCYKRIRRI
;
A
#
# COMPACT_ATOMS: atom_id res chain seq x y z
N MET A 1 18.57 24.47 10.42
CA MET A 1 17.53 23.42 10.50
C MET A 1 16.21 24.03 10.04
N LYS A 2 15.55 23.52 8.99
CA LYS A 2 14.28 24.08 8.48
C LYS A 2 13.21 22.99 8.44
N TYR A 3 12.15 23.15 9.24
CA TYR A 3 10.95 22.33 9.18
C TYR A 3 10.15 22.68 7.93
N TYR A 4 9.70 21.68 7.18
CA TYR A 4 8.70 21.87 6.13
C TYR A 4 7.32 21.46 6.66
N SER A 5 6.42 22.43 6.72
CA SER A 5 5.04 22.26 7.19
C SER A 5 4.28 21.30 6.27
N PHE A 6 3.65 20.27 6.84
CA PHE A 6 2.58 19.55 6.15
C PHE A 6 1.42 20.51 5.92
N ALA A 7 0.83 20.46 4.72
CA ALA A 7 -0.26 21.35 4.33
C ALA A 7 -1.43 21.26 5.34
N LYS A 8 -2.00 22.41 5.71
CA LYS A 8 -3.18 22.46 6.59
C LYS A 8 -4.31 21.61 6.00
N PHE A 9 -4.63 20.50 6.65
CA PHE A 9 -5.80 19.70 6.33
C PHE A 9 -7.06 20.48 6.70
N GLN A 10 -7.67 21.14 5.72
CA GLN A 10 -8.98 21.75 5.90
C GLN A 10 -10.02 20.62 5.96
N THR A 11 -10.41 20.26 7.18
CA THR A 11 -11.36 19.18 7.44
C THR A 11 -12.72 19.50 6.81
N PRO A 12 -13.24 18.68 5.88
CA PRO A 12 -14.64 18.77 5.51
C PRO A 12 -15.48 18.36 6.73
N HIS A 13 -16.25 19.30 7.29
CA HIS A 13 -17.12 19.05 8.44
C HIS A 13 -18.34 18.20 8.01
N VAL A 14 -18.12 16.90 7.80
CA VAL A 14 -19.18 15.92 7.57
C VAL A 14 -19.78 15.54 8.94
N LEU A 15 -20.61 16.42 9.47
CA LEU A 15 -21.52 16.09 10.55
C LEU A 15 -22.59 15.14 10.01
N LEU A 16 -22.46 13.85 10.33
CA LEU A 16 -23.53 12.86 10.16
C LEU A 16 -23.91 12.29 11.53
N PRO A 17 -25.21 12.09 11.80
CA PRO A 17 -25.70 11.77 13.13
C PRO A 17 -25.30 10.35 13.55
N TYR A 18 -24.94 10.20 14.82
CA TYR A 18 -24.64 8.91 15.43
C TYR A 18 -25.90 8.05 15.50
N LYS A 19 -25.94 6.95 14.73
CA LYS A 19 -26.99 5.93 14.84
C LYS A 19 -26.38 4.54 14.75
N LYS A 20 -26.91 3.61 15.56
CA LYS A 20 -26.45 2.23 15.68
C LYS A 20 -26.63 1.41 14.41
N ASP A 21 -25.75 0.44 14.27
CA ASP A 21 -25.89 -0.82 13.52
C ASP A 21 -26.38 -0.75 12.06
N ILE A 22 -25.40 -0.59 11.17
CA ILE A 22 -25.27 -1.29 9.88
C ILE A 22 -23.76 -1.45 9.63
N LEU A 23 -23.33 -2.49 8.90
CA LEU A 23 -21.93 -2.67 8.49
C LEU A 23 -21.44 -1.47 7.67
N SER A 24 -20.75 -0.53 8.32
CA SER A 24 -20.38 0.78 7.77
C SER A 24 -19.22 0.66 6.78
N LYS A 25 -19.57 0.27 5.55
CA LYS A 25 -18.68 0.17 4.40
C LYS A 25 -18.07 1.53 4.06
N LEU A 26 -16.91 1.83 4.65
CA LEU A 26 -16.14 3.02 4.31
C LEU A 26 -15.37 2.76 3.01
N THR A 27 -15.97 3.13 1.88
CA THR A 27 -15.27 3.23 0.59
C THR A 27 -14.74 4.64 0.42
N VAL A 28 -13.42 4.80 0.36
CA VAL A 28 -12.75 6.10 0.11
C VAL A 28 -12.01 6.04 -1.21
N LEU A 29 -12.36 6.95 -2.12
CA LEU A 29 -11.74 7.15 -3.43
C LEU A 29 -10.89 8.43 -3.37
N PHE A 30 -9.61 8.33 -3.73
CA PHE A 30 -8.67 9.45 -3.63
C PHE A 30 -7.83 9.60 -4.91
N ILE A 31 -7.68 10.85 -5.35
CA ILE A 31 -6.84 11.23 -6.50
C ILE A 31 -5.61 11.96 -5.94
N SER A 32 -4.48 11.25 -5.84
CA SER A 32 -3.29 11.72 -5.11
C SER A 32 -2.40 12.65 -5.93
N ARG A 33 -1.78 13.65 -5.28
CA ARG A 33 -0.73 14.51 -5.87
C ARG A 33 0.66 14.22 -5.26
N ARG A 34 1.39 13.28 -5.89
CA ARG A 34 2.87 13.10 -5.90
C ARG A 34 3.64 13.03 -4.55
N CYS A 35 3.96 11.82 -4.07
CA CYS A 35 5.13 11.55 -3.20
C CYS A 35 5.81 10.21 -3.62
N LEU A 36 7.14 10.06 -3.44
CA LEU A 36 7.96 8.98 -4.03
C LEU A 36 9.22 8.65 -3.19
N ILE A 37 9.70 7.39 -3.19
CA ILE A 37 10.99 6.93 -2.61
C ILE A 37 11.70 5.95 -3.63
N ASN A 38 12.55 4.97 -3.26
CA ASN A 38 13.59 4.26 -4.07
C ASN A 38 14.04 2.92 -3.34
N ILE A 39 14.57 1.76 -3.84
CA ILE A 39 15.11 1.16 -5.11
C ILE A 39 15.12 -0.42 -4.96
N ASN A 40 15.02 -1.28 -6.00
CA ASN A 40 15.65 -2.65 -6.14
C ASN A 40 15.22 -3.88 -5.25
N SER A 41 15.42 -5.19 -5.61
CA SER A 41 15.43 -5.94 -6.91
C SER A 41 15.50 -7.51 -6.82
N GLY A 42 14.48 -8.26 -7.28
CA GLY A 42 14.52 -9.72 -7.62
C GLY A 42 13.79 -10.76 -6.72
N GLY A 43 12.99 -11.69 -7.29
CA GLY A 43 12.03 -12.60 -6.60
C GLY A 43 12.43 -14.10 -6.36
N THR A 44 11.66 -14.79 -5.49
CA THR A 44 11.47 -16.25 -5.20
C THR A 44 10.32 -16.33 -4.15
N VAL A 45 10.11 -17.41 -3.37
CA VAL A 45 9.48 -17.27 -2.03
C VAL A 45 10.46 -16.53 -1.12
N LYS A 46 10.53 -15.21 -1.28
CA LYS A 46 11.52 -14.37 -0.61
C LYS A 46 10.94 -13.77 0.65
N ARG A 47 11.44 -14.28 1.78
CA ARG A 47 11.79 -13.41 2.91
C ARG A 47 12.61 -12.27 2.33
N ILE A 48 12.10 -11.05 2.40
CA ILE A 48 12.59 -9.94 1.57
C ILE A 48 13.93 -9.48 2.13
N LYS A 49 15.03 -10.04 1.60
CA LYS A 49 16.40 -9.92 2.16
C LYS A 49 16.78 -8.46 2.40
N ASP A 50 16.43 -7.60 1.47
CA ASP A 50 16.74 -6.17 1.50
C ASP A 50 15.43 -5.36 1.63
N ALA A 51 14.56 -5.67 2.58
CA ALA A 51 13.18 -5.13 2.60
C ALA A 51 13.08 -3.61 2.40
N LYS A 52 13.99 -2.81 2.99
CA LYS A 52 14.16 -1.36 2.77
C LYS A 52 14.18 -0.97 1.29
N LEU A 53 14.97 -1.72 0.52
CA LEU A 53 15.21 -1.61 -0.92
C LEU A 53 13.84 -1.71 -1.64
N TYR A 54 13.15 -2.84 -1.53
CA TYR A 54 11.89 -3.09 -2.25
C TYR A 54 10.68 -2.28 -1.77
N THR A 55 10.56 -2.01 -0.46
CA THR A 55 9.42 -1.24 0.08
C THR A 55 9.59 0.26 -0.09
N HIS A 56 10.78 0.70 -0.51
CA HIS A 56 11.20 2.09 -0.52
C HIS A 56 11.10 2.75 0.88
N LYS A 57 11.60 2.08 1.92
CA LYS A 57 11.59 2.57 3.31
C LYS A 57 13.01 2.72 3.87
N VAL A 58 13.21 3.71 4.73
CA VAL A 58 14.50 3.95 5.40
C VAL A 58 14.57 3.14 6.70
N HIS A 59 13.48 3.05 7.46
CA HIS A 59 13.45 2.41 8.77
C HIS A 59 12.68 1.08 8.73
N GLU A 60 13.22 0.04 9.38
CA GLU A 60 12.56 -1.28 9.47
C GLU A 60 11.26 -1.25 10.29
N SER A 61 11.10 -0.26 11.18
CA SER A 61 9.86 0.02 11.89
C SER A 61 8.68 0.34 10.94
N GLU A 62 8.96 0.91 9.77
CA GLU A 62 7.98 1.25 8.72
C GLU A 62 7.70 0.10 7.74
N ILE A 63 8.43 -1.01 7.86
CA ILE A 63 8.32 -2.17 6.97
C ILE A 63 7.32 -3.17 7.57
N PHE A 64 6.27 -3.46 6.81
CA PHE A 64 5.18 -4.33 7.24
C PHE A 64 5.12 -5.60 6.41
N ILE A 65 5.42 -5.55 5.11
CA ILE A 65 5.47 -6.77 4.29
C ILE A 65 6.65 -7.67 4.68
N LYS A 66 6.38 -8.95 4.92
CA LYS A 66 7.36 -9.97 5.35
C LYS A 66 7.91 -10.78 4.18
N ASN A 67 7.02 -11.16 3.27
CA ASN A 67 7.30 -11.95 2.07
C ASN A 67 6.16 -11.81 1.05
N THR A 68 6.47 -12.24 -0.17
CA THR A 68 5.51 -12.48 -1.26
C THR A 68 5.71 -13.87 -1.84
N SER A 69 4.69 -14.39 -2.52
CA SER A 69 4.77 -15.56 -3.39
C SER A 69 3.91 -15.36 -4.65
N ARG A 70 4.37 -15.89 -5.78
CA ARG A 70 3.59 -15.98 -7.02
C ARG A 70 2.68 -17.21 -6.97
N ILE A 71 1.43 -17.06 -7.41
CA ILE A 71 0.46 -18.16 -7.61
C ILE A 71 0.20 -18.36 -9.10
N SER A 72 0.08 -17.27 -9.86
CA SER A 72 0.07 -17.24 -11.33
C SER A 72 0.78 -15.97 -11.83
N ASP A 73 0.87 -15.77 -13.15
CA ASP A 73 1.41 -14.53 -13.73
C ASP A 73 0.57 -13.27 -13.45
N ASN A 74 -0.60 -13.40 -12.82
CA ASN A 74 -1.48 -12.29 -12.43
C ASN A 74 -2.09 -12.40 -11.01
N HIS A 75 -1.69 -13.40 -10.21
CA HIS A 75 -2.13 -13.60 -8.82
C HIS A 75 -0.93 -13.93 -7.93
N PHE A 76 -0.84 -13.22 -6.81
CA PHE A 76 0.24 -13.31 -5.82
C PHE A 76 -0.37 -13.32 -4.41
N GLN A 77 0.37 -13.83 -3.43
CA GLN A 77 0.06 -13.66 -2.02
C GLN A 77 1.13 -12.83 -1.33
N ALA A 78 0.73 -11.99 -0.37
CA ALA A 78 1.61 -11.22 0.50
C ALA A 78 1.27 -11.48 1.98
N ASN A 79 2.29 -11.58 2.83
CA ASN A 79 2.12 -11.72 4.29
C ASN A 79 2.73 -10.52 5.01
N PHE A 80 2.08 -10.05 6.07
CA PHE A 80 2.46 -8.80 6.76
C PHE A 80 2.72 -8.99 8.27
N ARG A 81 3.46 -8.04 8.85
CA ARG A 81 3.51 -7.74 10.28
C ARG A 81 2.35 -6.81 10.59
N LEU A 82 1.37 -7.33 11.33
CA LEU A 82 0.30 -6.52 11.91
C LEU A 82 0.90 -5.60 12.99
N ILE A 83 0.48 -4.33 13.05
CA ILE A 83 0.94 -3.35 14.04
C ILE A 83 -0.26 -2.62 14.63
N LYS A 84 -0.22 -2.31 15.94
CA LYS A 84 -1.32 -1.63 16.63
C LYS A 84 -1.27 -0.12 16.41
N ASN A 85 -0.13 0.48 16.75
CA ASN A 85 0.11 1.92 16.69
C ASN A 85 1.30 2.22 15.78
N HIS A 86 1.27 3.37 15.09
CA HIS A 86 2.36 3.86 14.26
C HIS A 86 2.25 5.39 14.16
N GLY A 87 3.32 6.12 14.47
CA GLY A 87 3.30 7.58 14.70
C GLY A 87 3.00 8.48 13.51
N PHE A 88 2.57 7.92 12.37
CA PHE A 88 2.13 8.65 11.18
C PHE A 88 0.62 8.50 10.89
N TYR A 89 -0.09 7.63 11.63
CA TYR A 89 -1.54 7.44 11.46
C TYR A 89 -2.29 6.95 12.71
N SER A 90 -1.63 6.85 13.87
CA SER A 90 -2.24 6.63 15.20
C SER A 90 -3.42 7.56 15.48
N ASP A 91 -3.35 8.78 14.95
CA ASP A 91 -4.19 9.92 15.32
C ASP A 91 -5.59 9.85 14.66
N PHE A 92 -5.85 8.83 13.85
CA PHE A 92 -7.16 8.56 13.27
C PHE A 92 -8.10 7.95 14.32
N LEU A 93 -8.65 8.82 15.19
CA LEU A 93 -9.43 8.49 16.39
C LEU A 93 -10.55 7.45 16.15
N ALA A 94 -11.17 7.46 14.97
CA ALA A 94 -12.20 6.50 14.56
C ALA A 94 -11.72 5.03 14.48
N CYS A 95 -10.43 4.75 14.73
CA CYS A 95 -9.86 3.41 14.74
C CYS A 95 -9.04 3.06 16.01
N GLN A 96 -9.24 3.75 17.15
CA GLN A 96 -8.47 3.46 18.39
C GLN A 96 -8.46 1.99 18.85
N SER A 97 -9.50 1.21 18.52
CA SER A 97 -9.60 -0.24 18.81
C SER A 97 -9.62 -1.12 17.55
N LYS A 98 -9.32 -0.54 16.38
CA LYS A 98 -9.51 -1.16 15.06
C LYS A 98 -8.24 -1.07 14.21
N ILE A 99 -8.08 -1.97 13.26
CA ILE A 99 -6.93 -1.96 12.34
C ILE A 99 -7.05 -0.77 11.39
N ASN A 100 -6.08 0.15 11.43
CA ASN A 100 -6.18 1.43 10.75
C ASN A 100 -6.25 1.28 9.20
N PRO A 101 -7.18 1.95 8.49
CA PRO A 101 -7.26 1.86 7.02
C PRO A 101 -6.02 2.42 6.30
N PHE A 102 -5.31 3.39 6.87
CA PHE A 102 -4.05 3.90 6.30
C PHE A 102 -2.89 2.91 6.46
N PHE A 103 -2.89 2.08 7.52
CA PHE A 103 -1.96 0.95 7.62
C PHE A 103 -2.19 -0.06 6.51
N LEU A 104 -3.45 -0.40 6.19
CA LEU A 104 -3.76 -1.29 5.06
C LEU A 104 -3.37 -0.67 3.71
N LEU A 105 -3.56 0.64 3.53
CA LEU A 105 -3.11 1.35 2.33
C LEU A 105 -1.58 1.35 2.18
N GLU A 106 -0.84 1.50 3.28
CA GLU A 106 0.63 1.42 3.28
C GLU A 106 1.11 -0.03 3.06
N CYS A 107 0.47 -1.04 3.65
CA CYS A 107 0.71 -2.45 3.29
C CYS A 107 0.45 -2.71 1.79
N ALA A 108 -0.60 -2.13 1.22
CA ALA A 108 -0.90 -2.25 -0.21
C ALA A 108 0.14 -1.53 -1.08
N ARG A 109 0.60 -0.35 -0.65
CA ARG A 109 1.71 0.38 -1.26
C ARG A 109 2.97 -0.49 -1.28
N GLN A 110 3.32 -1.14 -0.17
CA GLN A 110 4.51 -2.00 -0.07
C GLN A 110 4.39 -3.25 -0.95
N ALA A 111 3.22 -3.90 -0.99
CA ALA A 111 2.98 -5.04 -1.87
C ALA A 111 3.10 -4.67 -3.35
N GLU A 112 2.57 -3.51 -3.77
CA GLU A 112 2.74 -3.01 -5.13
C GLU A 112 4.22 -2.80 -5.48
N THR A 113 4.97 -2.04 -4.67
CA THR A 113 6.39 -1.76 -4.96
C THR A 113 7.23 -3.04 -5.04
N VAL A 114 7.03 -3.97 -4.10
CA VAL A 114 7.73 -5.26 -4.06
C VAL A 114 7.44 -6.06 -5.33
N LEU A 115 6.16 -6.31 -5.66
CA LEU A 115 5.78 -7.14 -6.80
C LEU A 115 6.20 -6.50 -8.13
N SER A 116 6.09 -5.17 -8.26
CA SER A 116 6.58 -4.44 -9.44
C SER A 116 8.07 -4.66 -9.68
N HIS A 117 8.90 -4.66 -8.63
CA HIS A 117 10.33 -4.93 -8.75
C HIS A 117 10.68 -6.43 -8.87
N THR A 118 9.98 -7.35 -8.19
CA THR A 118 10.33 -8.78 -8.19
C THR A 118 9.71 -9.58 -9.33
N GLU A 119 8.48 -9.23 -9.75
CA GLU A 119 7.67 -10.03 -10.67
C GLU A 119 7.48 -9.37 -12.04
N PHE A 120 7.34 -8.04 -12.09
CA PHE A 120 7.13 -7.27 -13.33
C PHE A 120 8.42 -6.67 -13.91
N ALA A 121 9.58 -6.99 -13.32
CA ALA A 121 10.91 -6.53 -13.74
C ALA A 121 11.03 -5.00 -13.89
N ILE A 122 10.26 -4.22 -13.12
CA ILE A 122 10.38 -2.76 -13.11
C ILE A 122 11.72 -2.38 -12.49
N ALA A 123 12.54 -1.65 -13.25
CA ALA A 123 13.92 -1.35 -12.89
C ALA A 123 14.02 -0.57 -11.57
N ALA A 124 14.94 -1.01 -10.71
CA ALA A 124 15.71 -0.22 -9.77
C ALA A 124 15.19 1.20 -9.44
N ASP A 125 15.60 2.17 -10.25
CA ASP A 125 15.48 3.61 -10.09
C ASP A 125 14.15 4.17 -10.62
N SER A 126 13.29 3.32 -11.14
CA SER A 126 11.97 3.68 -11.68
C SER A 126 11.16 4.41 -10.62
N LYS A 127 10.49 5.47 -11.07
CA LYS A 127 9.67 6.33 -10.22
C LYS A 127 8.21 5.98 -10.43
N PHE A 128 7.56 5.67 -9.32
CA PHE A 128 6.19 5.18 -9.26
C PHE A 128 5.24 6.38 -9.17
N LEU A 129 4.45 6.60 -10.22
CA LEU A 129 3.37 7.57 -10.26
C LEU A 129 2.06 6.86 -9.91
N LEU A 130 1.47 7.23 -8.78
CA LEU A 130 0.15 6.78 -8.36
C LEU A 130 -0.92 7.50 -9.18
N ASP A 131 -1.43 6.85 -10.23
CA ASP A 131 -2.46 7.40 -11.14
C ASP A 131 -3.81 7.55 -10.39
N ARG A 132 -4.24 6.51 -9.67
CA ARG A 132 -5.50 6.44 -8.92
C ARG A 132 -5.41 5.43 -7.77
N TRP A 133 -6.18 5.61 -6.70
CA TRP A 133 -6.42 4.55 -5.72
C TRP A 133 -7.79 4.64 -5.03
N SER A 134 -8.24 3.50 -4.50
CA SER A 134 -9.40 3.42 -3.62
C SER A 134 -9.20 2.34 -2.55
N ILE A 135 -9.78 2.56 -1.38
CA ILE A 135 -9.93 1.54 -0.33
C ILE A 135 -11.41 1.33 -0.04
N THR A 136 -11.83 0.08 0.11
CA THR A 136 -13.03 -0.30 0.86
C THR A 136 -12.58 -0.99 2.13
N TYR A 137 -12.99 -0.47 3.28
CA TYR A 137 -12.54 -0.93 4.59
C TYR A 137 -13.70 -1.52 5.41
N TYR A 138 -13.43 -2.60 6.14
CA TYR A 138 -14.37 -3.29 7.03
C TYR A 138 -13.86 -3.20 8.48
N PRO A 139 -14.50 -2.40 9.38
CA PRO A 139 -14.02 -2.07 10.74
C PRO A 139 -13.68 -3.23 11.69
N THR A 140 -12.49 -3.81 11.52
CA THR A 140 -12.04 -5.03 12.19
C THR A 140 -11.21 -4.72 13.44
N GLY A 141 -11.46 -5.46 14.53
CA GLY A 141 -10.71 -5.35 15.79
C GLY A 141 -9.23 -5.69 15.62
N PHE A 142 -8.38 -5.08 16.44
CA PHE A 142 -6.96 -5.44 16.50
C PHE A 142 -6.75 -6.71 17.34
N ASP A 143 -5.99 -7.68 16.80
CA ASP A 143 -5.62 -8.93 17.45
C ASP A 143 -4.26 -9.37 16.87
N ASP A 144 -3.20 -9.29 17.67
CA ASP A 144 -1.81 -9.54 17.26
C ASP A 144 -1.45 -11.02 17.12
N THR A 145 -2.29 -11.93 17.61
CA THR A 145 -2.14 -13.38 17.35
C THR A 145 -2.38 -13.73 15.87
N ARG A 146 -3.10 -12.87 15.14
CA ARG A 146 -3.53 -13.15 13.76
C ARG A 146 -2.51 -12.66 12.72
N THR A 147 -2.24 -13.52 11.74
CA THR A 147 -1.44 -13.14 10.57
C THR A 147 -2.31 -12.38 9.56
N LEU A 148 -1.90 -11.14 9.26
CA LEU A 148 -2.44 -10.36 8.13
C LEU A 148 -1.86 -10.89 6.82
N LYS A 149 -2.74 -11.31 5.92
CA LYS A 149 -2.43 -11.72 4.55
C LYS A 149 -3.11 -10.78 3.55
N ALA A 150 -2.65 -10.80 2.30
CA ALA A 150 -3.44 -10.32 1.17
C ALA A 150 -3.29 -11.22 -0.06
N ASP A 151 -4.40 -11.46 -0.75
CA ASP A 151 -4.39 -11.87 -2.15
C ASP A 151 -4.22 -10.63 -3.03
N VAL A 152 -3.32 -10.70 -4.00
CA VAL A 152 -2.99 -9.58 -4.90
C VAL A 152 -3.19 -10.01 -6.34
N TYR A 153 -4.12 -9.35 -7.03
CA TYR A 153 -4.41 -9.58 -8.44
C TYR A 153 -3.94 -8.41 -9.28
N THR A 154 -3.36 -8.67 -10.46
CA THR A 154 -2.94 -7.62 -11.39
C THR A 154 -3.71 -7.66 -12.71
N LYS A 155 -3.94 -6.48 -13.30
CA LYS A 155 -4.59 -6.38 -14.62
C LYS A 155 -3.69 -6.90 -15.74
N GLU A 156 -2.45 -6.44 -15.77
CA GLU A 156 -1.46 -6.89 -16.75
C GLU A 156 -0.66 -8.05 -16.12
N PRO A 157 -0.40 -9.15 -16.86
CA PRO A 157 0.38 -10.30 -16.37
C PRO A 157 1.89 -10.03 -16.46
N THR A 158 2.70 -10.76 -15.70
CA THR A 158 4.17 -10.55 -15.63
C THR A 158 4.89 -10.79 -16.95
N THR A 159 4.33 -11.61 -17.83
CA THR A 159 4.83 -11.86 -19.19
C THR A 159 4.71 -10.64 -20.10
N LYS A 160 3.85 -9.67 -19.76
CA LYS A 160 3.61 -8.46 -20.54
C LYS A 160 4.41 -7.28 -20.02
N LYS A 161 5.43 -6.86 -20.78
CA LYS A 161 6.14 -5.60 -20.54
C LYS A 161 5.17 -4.42 -20.62
N THR A 162 5.05 -3.64 -19.55
CA THR A 162 4.15 -2.48 -19.46
C THR A 162 4.76 -1.39 -18.57
N ASN A 163 4.46 -0.13 -18.85
CA ASN A 163 4.79 1.00 -17.96
C ASN A 163 3.63 1.39 -17.03
N LYS A 164 2.49 0.68 -17.06
CA LYS A 164 1.36 0.85 -16.12
C LYS A 164 0.76 -0.51 -15.77
N ASN A 165 0.43 -0.72 -14.50
CA ASN A 165 -0.40 -1.84 -14.06
C ASN A 165 -1.51 -1.36 -13.12
N THR A 166 -2.39 -2.27 -12.74
CA THR A 166 -3.46 -2.07 -11.76
C THR A 166 -3.45 -3.26 -10.81
N PHE A 167 -3.28 -2.99 -9.52
CA PHE A 167 -3.27 -3.98 -8.45
C PHE A 167 -4.60 -3.91 -7.70
N ASN A 168 -5.19 -5.08 -7.42
CA ASN A 168 -6.36 -5.25 -6.57
C ASN A 168 -5.97 -6.17 -5.41
N ILE A 169 -5.96 -5.63 -4.20
CA ILE A 169 -5.30 -6.19 -3.02
C ILE A 169 -6.38 -6.45 -1.96
N VAL A 170 -6.67 -7.73 -1.71
CA VAL A 170 -7.73 -8.19 -0.80
C VAL A 170 -7.09 -8.65 0.51
N PHE A 171 -7.17 -7.81 1.54
CA PHE A 171 -6.61 -8.10 2.87
C PHE A 171 -7.51 -9.05 3.65
N LYS A 172 -6.91 -10.08 4.25
CA LYS A 172 -7.57 -11.07 5.10
C LYS A 172 -6.87 -11.18 6.46
N LEU A 173 -7.66 -11.33 7.52
CA LEU A 173 -7.20 -11.91 8.79
C LEU A 173 -7.84 -13.28 8.95
N ILE A 174 -7.00 -14.31 9.01
CA ILE A 174 -7.45 -15.70 8.81
C ILE A 174 -8.16 -15.74 7.44
N GLU A 175 -9.46 -16.04 7.36
CA GLU A 175 -10.23 -15.98 6.11
C GLU A 175 -11.15 -14.75 6.00
N THR A 176 -11.28 -13.93 7.06
CA THR A 176 -12.16 -12.74 7.04
C THR A 176 -11.52 -11.61 6.25
N VAL A 177 -12.19 -11.15 5.18
CA VAL A 177 -11.75 -9.97 4.41
C VAL A 177 -11.94 -8.70 5.25
N ILE A 178 -10.85 -7.98 5.51
CA ILE A 178 -10.84 -6.73 6.33
C ILE A 178 -10.72 -5.46 5.49
N GLY A 179 -10.33 -5.58 4.22
CA GLY A 179 -10.29 -4.46 3.29
C GLY A 179 -9.89 -4.87 1.88
N VAL A 180 -10.31 -4.06 0.91
CA VAL A 180 -9.94 -4.20 -0.51
C VAL A 180 -9.36 -2.88 -0.99
N VAL A 181 -8.11 -2.90 -1.44
CA VAL A 181 -7.39 -1.72 -1.95
C VAL A 181 -7.11 -1.90 -3.44
N LYS A 182 -7.53 -0.93 -4.25
CA LYS A 182 -7.15 -0.84 -5.67
C LYS A 182 -6.09 0.26 -5.85
N ILE A 183 -5.00 -0.06 -6.54
CA ILE A 183 -3.94 0.88 -6.92
C ILE A 183 -3.76 0.84 -8.44
N GLU A 184 -3.88 1.99 -9.10
CA GLU A 184 -3.40 2.17 -10.48
C GLU A 184 -2.08 2.93 -10.44
N VAL A 185 -1.04 2.34 -11.02
CA VAL A 185 0.33 2.85 -10.93
C VAL A 185 1.03 2.85 -12.29
N ARG A 186 1.86 3.85 -12.52
CA ARG A 186 2.67 4.02 -13.73
C ARG A 186 4.14 4.19 -13.35
N TYR A 187 5.02 3.49 -14.05
CA TYR A 187 6.46 3.51 -13.83
C TYR A 187 7.11 4.41 -14.89
N ILE A 188 7.99 5.32 -14.47
CA ILE A 188 8.78 6.18 -15.36
C ILE A 188 10.26 6.12 -14.98
N THR A 189 11.16 6.35 -15.95
CA THR A 189 12.60 6.43 -15.67
C THR A 189 12.93 7.60 -14.75
N ASN A 190 14.05 7.51 -14.03
CA ASN A 190 14.55 8.62 -13.21
C ASN A 190 14.81 9.90 -14.04
N SER A 191 15.25 9.76 -15.30
CA SER A 191 15.41 10.88 -16.24
C SER A 191 14.08 11.55 -16.63
N CYS A 192 13.02 10.78 -16.85
CA CYS A 192 11.67 11.30 -17.09
C CYS A 192 11.13 12.03 -15.84
N TYR A 193 11.34 11.44 -14.66
CA TYR A 193 10.90 12.03 -13.39
C TYR A 193 11.57 13.38 -13.09
N LYS A 194 12.88 13.49 -13.29
CA LYS A 194 13.65 14.74 -13.22
C LYS A 194 13.02 15.84 -14.08
N ARG A 195 12.79 15.55 -15.37
CA ARG A 195 12.14 16.47 -16.33
C ARG A 195 10.72 16.88 -15.90
N ILE A 196 9.96 16.00 -15.26
CA ILE A 196 8.60 16.24 -14.72
C ILE A 196 8.59 17.05 -13.40
N ARG A 197 9.73 17.13 -12.71
CA ARG A 197 9.93 17.89 -11.45
C ARG A 197 10.69 19.21 -11.64
N ARG A 198 11.43 19.39 -12.75
CA ARG A 198 12.42 20.47 -12.96
C ARG A 198 13.58 20.40 -11.95
N ILE A 199 14.14 19.19 -11.77
CA ILE A 199 15.31 18.83 -10.94
C ILE A 199 16.21 17.83 -11.68
#